data_AF-A0A0V1PUM9-F1
#
_entry.id   AF-A0A0V1PUM9-F1
#
_cell.length_a   1.000
_cell.length_b   1.000
_cell.length_c   1.000
_cell.angle_alpha   90.00
_cell.angle_beta   90.00
_cell.angle_gamma   90.00
#
_symmetry.space_group_name_H-M   'P 1'
#
loop_
_entity.id
_entity.type
_entity.pdbx_description
1 polymer ?
#
loop_
_entity_poly.entity_id
_entity_poly.type
_entity_poly.pdbx_seq_one_letter_code
_entity_poly.pdbx_strand_id
1 'polypeptide(L)'
;MSQPEPNPFIIFATVAAIISSAVAYYYFQLSRKNTPVLKPNDFQKFPLIEKTRVSHNTCVYRFGLPRSTDRLGLPIGQHIVIGATINDKEIVRSYTPISTDDELGYFDLLIKTYENGNISRHVESKKIGETIEIRGPKGFFTYTPGMVKSFGMIAGGTGITPMYQILTAILRNPEDRTKVSLVYANVTEDDILLKEELNKMAREHPDRFQIYYVLNTPPDNWTGGVGFVTPEIMDNHLPKASEDTNLLLCGPPPMISAMKKAAVGLGYQKGKPVSKLGDQVFVF
;
A
#
# COMPACT_ATOMS: atom_id res chain seq x y z
N MET A 1 -31.18 -27.11 -62.43
CA MET A 1 -31.26 -25.78 -61.79
C MET A 1 -29.89 -25.45 -61.23
N SER A 2 -29.12 -24.64 -61.95
CA SER A 2 -27.80 -24.17 -61.49
C SER A 2 -28.00 -23.17 -60.36
N GLN A 3 -27.43 -23.44 -59.19
CA GLN A 3 -27.38 -22.47 -58.10
C GLN A 3 -26.66 -21.20 -58.60
N PRO A 4 -27.20 -19.99 -58.38
CA PRO A 4 -26.54 -18.77 -58.81
C PRO A 4 -25.21 -18.61 -58.07
N GLU A 5 -24.14 -18.31 -58.81
CA GLU A 5 -22.84 -18.08 -58.19
C GLU A 5 -22.89 -16.84 -57.28
N PRO A 6 -22.29 -16.92 -56.09
CA PRO A 6 -22.34 -15.82 -55.12
C PRO A 6 -21.62 -14.59 -55.64
N ASN A 7 -22.26 -13.42 -55.50
CA ASN A 7 -21.74 -12.14 -55.97
C ASN A 7 -20.39 -11.82 -55.27
N PRO A 8 -19.29 -11.62 -56.01
CA PRO A 8 -17.97 -11.33 -55.45
C PRO A 8 -17.93 -10.13 -54.49
N PHE A 9 -18.77 -9.11 -54.72
CA PHE A 9 -18.90 -7.95 -53.82
C PHE A 9 -19.49 -8.32 -52.47
N ILE A 10 -20.45 -9.25 -52.43
CA ILE A 10 -21.06 -9.73 -51.17
C ILE A 10 -20.03 -10.54 -50.38
N ILE A 11 -19.24 -11.39 -51.06
CA ILE A 11 -18.16 -12.15 -50.42
C ILE A 11 -17.12 -11.20 -49.83
N PHE A 12 -16.65 -10.22 -50.61
CA PHE A 12 -15.67 -9.23 -50.16
C PHE A 12 -16.17 -8.40 -48.98
N ALA A 13 -17.41 -7.90 -49.05
CA ALA A 13 -18.01 -7.14 -47.95
C ALA A 13 -18.14 -7.98 -46.67
N THR A 14 -18.49 -9.25 -46.79
CA THR A 14 -18.61 -10.18 -45.65
C THR A 14 -17.25 -10.45 -45.01
N VAL A 15 -16.22 -10.72 -45.83
CA VAL A 15 -14.84 -10.93 -45.34
C VAL A 15 -14.30 -9.67 -44.68
N ALA A 16 -14.51 -8.50 -45.28
CA ALA A 16 -14.08 -7.21 -44.72
C ALA A 16 -14.77 -6.91 -43.38
N ALA A 17 -16.07 -7.23 -43.24
CA ALA A 17 -16.81 -7.06 -41.99
C ALA A 17 -16.30 -8.00 -40.88
N ILE A 18 -15.99 -9.27 -41.22
CA ILE A 18 -15.42 -10.24 -40.28
C ILE A 18 -14.03 -9.78 -39.80
N ILE A 19 -13.16 -9.35 -40.72
CA ILE A 19 -11.83 -8.85 -40.37
C ILE A 19 -11.94 -7.60 -39.49
N SER A 20 -12.79 -6.65 -39.87
CA SER A 20 -13.00 -5.42 -39.08
C SER A 20 -13.52 -5.71 -37.68
N SER A 21 -14.44 -6.68 -37.55
CA SER A 21 -14.97 -7.12 -36.26
C SER A 21 -13.91 -7.84 -35.42
N ALA A 22 -13.08 -8.69 -36.03
CA ALA A 22 -11.98 -9.37 -35.35
C ALA A 22 -10.91 -8.39 -34.88
N VAL A 23 -10.57 -7.39 -35.71
CA VAL A 23 -9.64 -6.32 -35.38
C VAL A 23 -10.21 -5.44 -34.26
N ALA A 24 -11.47 -5.01 -34.35
CA ALA A 24 -12.14 -4.25 -33.31
C ALA A 24 -12.21 -5.03 -31.98
N TYR A 25 -12.54 -6.32 -32.04
CA TYR A 25 -12.54 -7.20 -30.88
C TYR A 25 -11.14 -7.38 -30.27
N TYR A 26 -10.11 -7.50 -31.11
CA TYR A 26 -8.72 -7.56 -30.67
C TYR A 26 -8.27 -6.26 -29.99
N TYR A 27 -8.57 -5.09 -30.58
CA TYR A 27 -8.29 -3.80 -29.95
C TYR A 27 -9.12 -3.57 -28.67
N PHE A 28 -10.35 -4.05 -28.63
CA PHE A 28 -11.21 -4.00 -27.44
C PHE A 28 -10.69 -4.91 -26.31
N GLN A 29 -10.18 -6.10 -26.64
CA GLN A 29 -9.49 -6.98 -25.69
C GLN A 29 -8.20 -6.33 -25.16
N LEU A 30 -7.44 -5.68 -26.04
CA LEU A 30 -6.23 -4.93 -25.66
C LEU A 30 -6.56 -3.74 -24.74
N SER A 31 -7.61 -2.98 -25.03
CA SER A 31 -8.01 -1.83 -24.20
C SER A 31 -8.55 -2.22 -22.82
N ARG A 32 -8.93 -3.49 -22.64
CA ARG A 32 -9.44 -4.06 -21.40
C ARG A 32 -8.37 -4.61 -20.46
N LYS A 33 -7.09 -4.63 -20.87
CA LYS A 33 -5.98 -4.97 -19.98
C LYS A 33 -5.67 -3.80 -19.04
N ASN A 34 -5.29 -4.10 -17.81
CA ASN A 34 -4.78 -3.10 -16.85
C ASN A 34 -5.82 -2.03 -16.44
N THR A 35 -7.10 -2.40 -16.39
CA THR A 35 -8.17 -1.50 -15.95
C THR A 35 -8.10 -1.33 -14.42
N PRO A 36 -8.09 -0.09 -13.89
CA PRO A 36 -8.21 0.16 -12.45
C PRO A 36 -9.64 -0.17 -11.98
N VAL A 37 -9.77 -0.83 -10.84
CA VAL A 37 -11.07 -1.36 -10.39
C VAL A 37 -11.69 -0.63 -9.22
N LEU A 38 -10.89 0.11 -8.45
CA LEU A 38 -11.32 0.82 -7.26
C LEU A 38 -12.33 1.95 -7.57
N LYS A 39 -13.45 1.96 -6.83
CA LYS A 39 -14.45 3.02 -6.85
C LYS A 39 -14.41 3.84 -5.54
N PRO A 40 -14.18 5.17 -5.60
CA PRO A 40 -13.97 5.97 -4.39
C PRO A 40 -15.16 5.98 -3.43
N ASN A 41 -16.38 5.93 -3.97
CA ASN A 41 -17.59 6.17 -3.20
C ASN A 41 -18.43 4.91 -2.98
N ASP A 42 -18.20 3.86 -3.77
CA ASP A 42 -19.01 2.63 -3.76
C ASP A 42 -18.23 1.48 -3.16
N PHE A 43 -18.86 0.75 -2.24
CA PHE A 43 -18.30 -0.51 -1.76
C PHE A 43 -18.42 -1.59 -2.83
N GLN A 44 -17.31 -2.29 -3.06
CA GLN A 44 -17.16 -3.39 -3.99
C GLN A 44 -16.71 -4.64 -3.24
N LYS A 45 -17.18 -5.81 -3.69
CA LYS A 45 -16.85 -7.09 -3.08
C LYS A 45 -15.63 -7.71 -3.74
N PHE A 46 -14.66 -8.11 -2.94
CA PHE A 46 -13.47 -8.82 -3.40
C PHE A 46 -13.32 -10.15 -2.64
N PRO A 47 -13.25 -11.30 -3.33
CA PRO A 47 -13.14 -12.61 -2.69
C PRO A 47 -11.74 -12.84 -2.14
N LEU A 48 -11.65 -13.40 -0.94
CA LEU A 48 -10.41 -13.95 -0.38
C LEU A 48 -10.03 -15.19 -1.18
N ILE A 49 -8.87 -15.18 -1.83
CA ILE A 49 -8.39 -16.31 -2.64
C ILE A 49 -7.21 -17.04 -2.01
N GLU A 50 -6.47 -16.38 -1.11
CA GLU A 50 -5.36 -16.98 -0.38
C GLU A 50 -5.21 -16.33 1.00
N LYS A 51 -4.80 -17.11 2.01
CA LYS A 51 -4.52 -16.63 3.37
C LYS A 51 -3.25 -17.29 3.88
N THR A 52 -2.21 -16.48 4.09
CA THR A 52 -0.88 -16.96 4.49
C THR A 52 -0.53 -16.39 5.85
N ARG A 53 -0.33 -17.26 6.84
CA ARG A 53 0.06 -16.84 8.20
C ARG A 53 1.53 -16.47 8.22
N VAL A 54 1.85 -15.26 8.70
CA VAL A 54 3.23 -14.75 8.79
C VAL A 54 3.74 -14.69 10.23
N SER A 55 2.85 -14.56 11.22
CA SER A 55 3.20 -14.61 12.65
C SER A 55 2.03 -15.13 13.49
N HIS A 56 2.18 -15.15 14.82
CA HIS A 56 1.17 -15.66 15.74
C HIS A 56 -0.20 -14.94 15.63
N ASN A 57 -0.21 -13.68 15.19
CA ASN A 57 -1.42 -12.86 15.05
C ASN A 57 -1.46 -12.05 13.75
N THR A 58 -0.60 -12.33 12.75
CA THR A 58 -0.59 -11.60 11.48
C THR A 58 -0.67 -12.56 10.31
N CYS A 59 -1.46 -12.21 9.30
CA CYS A 59 -1.55 -12.92 8.03
C CYS A 59 -1.48 -11.94 6.85
N VAL A 60 -1.02 -12.44 5.71
CA VAL A 60 -1.26 -11.85 4.39
C VAL A 60 -2.54 -12.45 3.82
N TYR A 61 -3.47 -11.59 3.43
CA TYR A 61 -4.74 -11.95 2.82
C TYR A 61 -4.73 -11.48 1.37
N ARG A 62 -4.82 -12.42 0.43
CA ARG A 62 -4.88 -12.14 -1.00
C ARG A 62 -6.32 -12.10 -1.46
N PHE A 63 -6.71 -11.00 -2.08
CA PHE A 63 -8.05 -10.81 -2.60
C PHE A 63 -8.02 -10.74 -4.12
N GLY A 64 -8.91 -11.49 -4.77
CA GLY A 64 -9.02 -11.51 -6.24
C GLY A 64 -9.68 -10.25 -6.78
N LEU A 65 -9.17 -9.76 -7.91
CA LEU A 65 -9.82 -8.71 -8.70
C LEU A 65 -10.84 -9.31 -9.68
N PRO A 66 -11.77 -8.51 -10.25
CA PRO A 66 -12.78 -9.00 -11.19
C PRO A 66 -12.22 -9.80 -12.37
N ARG A 67 -11.02 -9.45 -12.85
CA ARG A 67 -10.32 -10.18 -13.91
C ARG A 67 -8.85 -10.35 -13.53
N SER A 68 -8.22 -11.43 -14.00
CA SER A 68 -6.79 -11.70 -13.81
C SER A 68 -5.87 -10.65 -14.46
N THR A 69 -6.40 -9.83 -15.37
CA THR A 69 -5.67 -8.76 -16.07
C THR A 69 -5.94 -7.36 -15.50
N ASP A 70 -6.79 -7.25 -14.47
CA ASP A 70 -7.09 -5.99 -13.82
C ASP A 70 -5.97 -5.62 -12.85
N ARG A 71 -5.82 -4.32 -12.57
CA ARG A 71 -5.01 -3.82 -11.47
C ARG A 71 -5.91 -3.19 -10.43
N LEU A 72 -5.42 -3.07 -9.19
CA LEU A 72 -6.19 -2.44 -8.13
C LEU A 72 -6.53 -0.99 -8.48
N GLY A 73 -5.54 -0.22 -8.96
CA GLY A 73 -5.72 1.18 -9.33
C GLY A 73 -5.58 2.11 -8.14
N LEU A 74 -4.64 1.81 -7.24
CA LEU A 74 -4.41 2.58 -6.01
C LEU A 74 -3.20 3.52 -6.19
N PRO A 75 -3.39 4.86 -6.22
CA PRO A 75 -2.27 5.79 -6.26
C PRO A 75 -1.33 5.60 -5.06
N ILE A 76 -0.03 5.72 -5.29
CA ILE A 76 1.00 5.52 -4.25
C ILE A 76 0.83 6.59 -3.15
N GLY A 77 0.71 6.15 -1.90
CA GLY A 77 0.40 7.00 -0.74
C GLY A 77 -1.08 7.04 -0.36
N GLN A 78 -1.95 6.43 -1.17
CA GLN A 78 -3.37 6.26 -0.84
C GLN A 78 -3.64 4.86 -0.28
N HIS A 79 -4.80 4.69 0.33
CA HIS A 79 -5.25 3.45 0.95
C HIS A 79 -6.65 3.07 0.50
N ILE A 80 -7.04 1.83 0.78
CA ILE A 80 -8.41 1.36 0.66
C ILE A 80 -9.12 1.43 2.00
N VAL A 81 -10.45 1.41 1.98
CA VAL A 81 -11.29 1.35 3.18
C VAL A 81 -12.11 0.07 3.14
N ILE A 82 -11.92 -0.79 4.13
CA ILE A 82 -12.76 -1.97 4.35
C ILE A 82 -13.96 -1.56 5.20
N GLY A 83 -15.16 -1.94 4.77
CA GLY A 83 -16.41 -1.75 5.50
C GLY A 83 -17.03 -3.08 5.91
N ALA A 84 -17.67 -3.11 7.08
CA ALA A 84 -18.49 -4.22 7.53
C ALA A 84 -19.55 -3.76 8.53
N THR A 85 -20.71 -4.42 8.53
CA THR A 85 -21.71 -4.30 9.60
C THR A 85 -21.38 -5.30 10.71
N ILE A 86 -21.07 -4.79 11.90
CA ILE A 86 -20.68 -5.58 13.08
C ILE A 86 -21.54 -5.10 14.25
N ASN A 87 -22.33 -6.00 14.85
CA ASN A 87 -23.30 -5.68 15.92
C ASN A 87 -24.22 -4.51 15.52
N ASP A 88 -24.82 -4.60 14.32
CA ASP A 88 -25.71 -3.61 13.71
C ASP A 88 -25.12 -2.20 13.52
N LYS A 89 -23.79 -2.08 13.58
CA LYS A 89 -23.07 -0.83 13.33
C LYS A 89 -22.20 -0.96 12.10
N GLU A 90 -22.24 0.04 11.23
CA GLU A 90 -21.29 0.16 10.13
C GLU A 90 -19.92 0.58 10.69
N ILE A 91 -18.91 -0.25 10.42
CA ILE A 91 -17.54 -0.02 10.85
C ILE A 91 -16.67 0.02 9.62
N VAL A 92 -15.80 1.03 9.56
CA VAL A 92 -14.84 1.18 8.47
C VAL A 92 -13.42 1.33 9.01
N ARG A 93 -12.43 0.74 8.33
CA ARG A 93 -11.01 0.89 8.66
C ARG A 93 -10.16 0.99 7.40
N SER A 94 -9.11 1.80 7.47
CA SER A 94 -8.15 2.00 6.38
C SER A 94 -7.09 0.89 6.38
N TYR A 95 -6.73 0.43 5.18
CA TYR A 95 -5.65 -0.52 4.95
C TYR A 95 -4.88 -0.12 3.70
N THR A 96 -3.55 -0.15 3.77
CA THR A 96 -2.69 -0.02 2.60
C THR A 96 -2.23 -1.41 2.15
N PRO A 97 -2.58 -1.84 0.93
CA PRO A 97 -2.05 -3.06 0.34
C PRO A 97 -0.53 -3.06 0.26
N ILE A 98 0.06 -4.24 0.40
CA ILE A 98 1.51 -4.46 0.25
C ILE A 98 1.90 -4.87 -1.17
N SER A 99 0.91 -5.21 -2.01
CA SER A 99 1.09 -5.46 -3.44
C SER A 99 1.11 -4.15 -4.25
N THR A 100 1.73 -4.16 -5.43
CA THR A 100 1.77 -3.01 -6.35
C THR A 100 0.73 -3.12 -7.46
N ASP A 101 0.46 -2.01 -8.15
CA ASP A 101 -0.46 -1.97 -9.30
C ASP A 101 0.05 -2.79 -10.52
N ASP A 102 1.32 -3.24 -10.52
CA ASP A 102 1.89 -4.15 -11.52
C ASP A 102 1.46 -5.61 -11.29
N GLU A 103 1.02 -5.94 -10.07
CA GLU A 103 0.55 -7.28 -9.70
C GLU A 103 -0.93 -7.40 -10.10
N LEU A 104 -1.15 -7.99 -11.28
CA LEU A 104 -2.47 -8.08 -11.88
C LEU A 104 -3.32 -9.21 -11.26
N GLY A 105 -4.62 -8.99 -11.20
CA GLY A 105 -5.61 -9.99 -10.83
C GLY A 105 -5.83 -10.16 -9.33
N TYR A 106 -5.02 -9.53 -8.47
CA TYR A 106 -5.17 -9.59 -7.03
C TYR A 106 -4.60 -8.36 -6.32
N PHE A 107 -4.82 -8.28 -5.00
CA PHE A 107 -4.05 -7.43 -4.11
C PHE A 107 -3.89 -8.11 -2.75
N ASP A 108 -2.81 -7.77 -2.05
CA ASP A 108 -2.44 -8.39 -0.77
C ASP A 108 -2.55 -7.40 0.39
N LEU A 109 -3.25 -7.80 1.45
CA LEU A 109 -3.36 -7.07 2.71
C LEU A 109 -2.62 -7.79 3.83
N LEU A 110 -1.64 -7.11 4.42
CA LEU A 110 -0.99 -7.55 5.65
C LEU A 110 -1.78 -7.04 6.86
N ILE A 111 -2.43 -7.95 7.58
CA ILE A 111 -3.33 -7.59 8.68
C ILE A 111 -2.92 -8.31 9.95
N LYS A 112 -2.60 -7.51 10.98
CA LYS A 112 -2.48 -7.97 12.37
C LYS A 112 -3.88 -8.05 12.99
N THR A 113 -4.24 -9.24 13.45
CA THR A 113 -5.45 -9.47 14.22
C THR A 113 -5.24 -9.01 15.66
N TYR A 114 -6.19 -8.22 16.16
CA TYR A 114 -6.26 -7.83 17.57
C TYR A 114 -7.44 -8.54 18.20
N GLU A 115 -7.29 -9.02 19.44
CA GLU A 115 -8.33 -9.75 20.17
C GLU A 115 -9.67 -8.99 20.20
N ASN A 116 -9.60 -7.69 20.51
CA ASN A 116 -10.73 -6.77 20.52
C ASN A 116 -10.86 -5.95 19.22
N GLY A 117 -10.28 -6.42 18.12
CA GLY A 117 -10.29 -5.74 16.83
C GLY A 117 -11.57 -6.01 16.05
N ASN A 118 -12.22 -4.96 15.54
CA ASN A 118 -13.47 -5.12 14.77
C ASN A 118 -13.18 -5.67 13.36
N ILE A 119 -12.63 -4.83 12.48
CA ILE A 119 -12.39 -5.22 11.08
C ILE A 119 -11.30 -6.28 10.95
N SER A 120 -10.26 -6.26 11.78
CA SER A 120 -9.22 -7.28 11.70
C SER A 120 -9.74 -8.68 12.02
N ARG A 121 -10.63 -8.84 13.02
CA ARG A 121 -11.32 -10.12 13.29
C ARG A 121 -12.34 -10.46 12.21
N HIS A 122 -13.04 -9.47 11.67
CA HIS A 122 -13.95 -9.67 10.54
C HIS A 122 -13.23 -10.24 9.31
N VAL A 123 -12.02 -9.76 9.00
CA VAL A 123 -11.22 -10.30 7.89
C VAL A 123 -10.62 -11.65 8.25
N GLU A 124 -10.15 -11.83 9.49
CA GLU A 124 -9.58 -13.10 9.94
C GLU A 124 -10.57 -14.26 9.86
N SER A 125 -11.84 -14.02 10.18
CA SER A 125 -12.89 -15.05 10.16
C SER A 125 -13.29 -15.50 8.77
N LYS A 126 -12.87 -14.77 7.72
CA LYS A 126 -13.20 -15.10 6.33
C LYS A 126 -12.56 -16.41 5.90
N LYS A 127 -13.35 -17.24 5.23
CA LYS A 127 -12.90 -18.43 4.52
C LYS A 127 -12.54 -18.07 3.08
N ILE A 128 -11.71 -18.89 2.45
CA ILE A 128 -11.42 -18.77 1.01
C ILE A 128 -12.74 -18.82 0.23
N GLY A 129 -12.90 -17.90 -0.73
CA GLY A 129 -14.11 -17.68 -1.52
C GLY A 129 -15.05 -16.63 -0.94
N GLU A 130 -14.98 -16.32 0.36
CA GLU A 130 -15.81 -15.27 0.97
C GLU A 130 -15.26 -13.87 0.66
N THR A 131 -16.14 -12.88 0.62
CA THR A 131 -15.77 -11.52 0.24
C THR A 131 -15.65 -10.57 1.42
N ILE A 132 -14.82 -9.54 1.24
CA ILE A 132 -14.86 -8.30 2.00
C ILE A 132 -15.38 -7.16 1.13
N GLU A 133 -15.91 -6.11 1.76
CA GLU A 133 -16.38 -4.90 1.07
C GLU A 133 -15.34 -3.79 1.18
N ILE A 134 -14.91 -3.27 0.03
CA ILE A 134 -13.87 -2.25 -0.08
C ILE A 134 -14.35 -1.08 -0.94
N ARG A 135 -14.01 0.14 -0.54
CA ARG A 135 -14.04 1.31 -1.41
C ARG A 135 -12.69 2.03 -1.41
N GLY A 136 -12.39 2.75 -2.46
CA GLY A 136 -11.11 3.46 -2.60
C GLY A 136 -10.91 3.99 -4.02
N PRO A 137 -9.80 4.70 -4.27
CA PRO A 137 -8.77 5.03 -3.30
C PRO A 137 -9.20 6.16 -2.34
N LYS A 138 -8.56 6.25 -1.17
CA LYS A 138 -8.75 7.29 -0.15
C LYS A 138 -7.41 7.79 0.37
N GLY A 139 -7.38 9.00 0.91
CA GLY A 139 -6.18 9.65 1.44
C GLY A 139 -5.83 10.91 0.66
N PHE A 140 -5.02 11.77 1.27
CA PHE A 140 -4.60 13.04 0.68
C PHE A 140 -3.17 13.00 0.11
N PHE A 141 -2.40 11.95 0.41
CA PHE A 141 -1.04 11.81 -0.11
C PHE A 141 -1.06 11.10 -1.46
N THR A 142 -0.31 11.64 -2.42
CA THR A 142 -0.01 10.96 -3.68
C THR A 142 1.46 11.20 -3.98
N TYR A 143 2.26 10.14 -4.02
CA TYR A 143 3.67 10.20 -4.35
C TYR A 143 3.87 10.41 -5.86
N THR A 144 4.85 11.24 -6.22
CA THR A 144 5.40 11.33 -7.57
C THR A 144 6.93 11.29 -7.50
N PRO A 145 7.62 10.63 -8.45
CA PRO A 145 9.08 10.52 -8.44
C PRO A 145 9.77 11.87 -8.26
N GLY A 146 10.71 11.95 -7.32
CA GLY A 146 11.49 13.17 -7.07
C GLY A 146 10.72 14.34 -6.46
N MET A 147 9.52 14.13 -5.89
CA MET A 147 8.74 15.22 -5.27
C MET A 147 9.45 15.88 -4.07
N VAL A 148 10.38 15.16 -3.44
CA VAL A 148 11.29 15.64 -2.40
C VAL A 148 12.62 14.92 -2.55
N LYS A 149 13.71 15.51 -2.02
CA LYS A 149 15.02 14.85 -2.02
C LYS A 149 15.07 13.70 -1.01
N SER A 150 14.43 13.87 0.15
CA SER A 150 14.49 12.89 1.23
C SER A 150 13.14 12.69 1.92
N PHE A 151 12.86 11.45 2.32
CA PHE A 151 11.83 11.12 3.29
C PHE A 151 12.45 10.63 4.59
N GLY A 152 12.04 11.22 5.70
CA GLY A 152 12.04 10.54 6.99
C GLY A 152 10.73 9.79 7.15
N MET A 153 10.77 8.52 7.54
CA MET A 153 9.59 7.71 7.81
C MET A 153 9.65 7.20 9.25
N ILE A 154 8.54 7.28 9.97
CA ILE A 154 8.40 6.65 11.27
C ILE A 154 7.15 5.76 11.26
N ALA A 155 7.36 4.46 11.41
CA ALA A 155 6.31 3.47 11.44
C ALA A 155 6.20 2.80 12.83
N GLY A 156 4.99 2.50 13.26
CA GLY A 156 4.71 1.68 14.44
C GLY A 156 3.82 0.49 14.11
N GLY A 157 4.28 -0.74 14.34
CA GLY A 157 3.49 -1.94 14.08
C GLY A 157 2.97 -2.03 12.64
N THR A 158 1.64 -2.09 12.46
CA THR A 158 0.99 -2.13 11.13
C THR A 158 1.09 -0.83 10.34
N GLY A 159 1.56 0.27 10.96
CA GLY A 159 1.85 1.53 10.27
C GLY A 159 3.00 1.44 9.25
N ILE A 160 3.63 0.27 9.11
CA ILE A 160 4.64 0.01 8.08
C ILE A 160 4.07 -0.02 6.66
N THR A 161 2.81 -0.40 6.45
CA THR A 161 2.31 -0.68 5.08
C THR A 161 2.20 0.57 4.20
N PRO A 162 1.81 1.78 4.68
CA PRO A 162 1.94 3.01 3.88
C PRO A 162 3.40 3.35 3.54
N MET A 163 4.32 3.13 4.47
CA MET A 163 5.75 3.38 4.26
C MET A 163 6.32 2.42 3.22
N TYR A 164 5.97 1.14 3.33
CA TYR A 164 6.39 0.08 2.41
C TYR A 164 5.89 0.35 0.98
N GLN A 165 4.66 0.83 0.81
CA GLN A 165 4.11 1.19 -0.51
C GLN A 165 4.92 2.31 -1.18
N ILE A 166 5.21 3.39 -0.45
CA ILE A 166 5.99 4.52 -0.98
C ILE A 166 7.44 4.11 -1.24
N LEU A 167 8.06 3.41 -0.28
CA LEU A 167 9.43 2.91 -0.40
C LEU A 167 9.60 2.00 -1.62
N THR A 168 8.67 1.05 -1.81
CA THR A 168 8.68 0.13 -2.95
C THR A 168 8.60 0.88 -4.28
N ALA A 169 7.75 1.91 -4.37
CA ALA A 169 7.63 2.74 -5.57
C ALA A 169 8.92 3.52 -5.88
N ILE A 170 9.56 4.10 -4.86
CA ILE A 170 10.83 4.82 -4.99
C ILE A 170 11.93 3.86 -5.46
N LEU A 171 12.10 2.72 -4.77
CA LEU A 171 13.25 1.85 -5.00
C LEU A 171 13.16 1.08 -6.32
N ARG A 172 11.96 0.69 -6.76
CA ARG A 172 11.73 0.03 -8.05
C ARG A 172 11.93 0.94 -9.25
N ASN A 173 11.88 2.27 -9.07
CA ASN A 173 12.14 3.22 -10.13
C ASN A 173 13.64 3.56 -10.20
N PRO A 174 14.37 3.16 -11.26
CA PRO A 174 15.80 3.45 -11.39
C PRO A 174 16.11 4.94 -11.61
N GLU A 175 15.15 5.71 -12.11
CA GLU A 175 15.29 7.15 -12.33
C GLU A 175 15.01 7.97 -11.06
N ASP A 176 14.42 7.35 -10.05
CA ASP A 176 14.10 8.02 -8.80
C ASP A 176 15.33 8.12 -7.89
N ARG A 177 15.69 9.36 -7.51
CA ARG A 177 16.86 9.64 -6.68
C ARG A 177 16.50 9.98 -5.24
N THR A 178 15.23 9.92 -4.87
CA THR A 178 14.77 10.20 -3.51
C THR A 178 15.40 9.22 -2.52
N LYS A 179 15.90 9.76 -1.40
CA LYS A 179 16.46 8.97 -0.29
C LYS A 179 15.40 8.76 0.78
N VAL A 180 15.42 7.61 1.44
CA VAL A 180 14.48 7.25 2.50
C VAL A 180 15.24 6.77 3.73
N SER A 181 14.89 7.32 4.89
CA SER A 181 15.34 6.82 6.18
C SER A 181 14.13 6.44 7.01
N LEU A 182 14.04 5.18 7.45
CA LEU A 182 12.91 4.63 8.18
C LEU A 182 13.32 4.29 9.62
N VAL A 183 12.65 4.88 10.60
CA VAL A 183 12.63 4.39 11.98
C VAL A 183 11.40 3.51 12.17
N TYR A 184 11.58 2.23 12.48
CA TYR A 184 10.48 1.28 12.61
C TYR A 184 10.40 0.70 14.03
N ALA A 185 9.31 1.01 14.73
CA ALA A 185 9.12 0.68 16.13
C ALA A 185 8.08 -0.44 16.35
N ASN A 186 8.46 -1.43 17.17
CA ASN A 186 7.62 -2.58 17.53
C ASN A 186 7.80 -2.94 19.01
N VAL A 187 6.95 -3.82 19.54
CA VAL A 187 7.09 -4.27 20.94
C VAL A 187 8.24 -5.28 21.03
N THR A 188 8.14 -6.39 20.30
CA THR A 188 9.16 -7.45 20.24
C THR A 188 9.75 -7.57 18.84
N GLU A 189 10.84 -8.33 18.68
CA GLU A 189 11.44 -8.61 17.37
C GLU A 189 10.47 -9.38 16.45
N ASP A 190 9.67 -10.31 17.01
CA ASP A 190 8.67 -11.09 16.27
C ASP A 190 7.48 -10.25 15.77
N ASP A 191 7.32 -9.03 16.29
CA ASP A 191 6.31 -8.10 15.83
C ASP A 191 6.76 -7.30 14.59
N ILE A 192 8.02 -7.38 14.16
CA ILE A 192 8.55 -6.63 13.01
C ILE A 192 8.02 -7.24 11.72
N LEU A 193 7.01 -6.57 11.14
CA LEU A 193 6.39 -6.99 9.90
C LEU A 193 7.26 -6.62 8.69
N LEU A 194 7.32 -7.50 7.69
CA LEU A 194 8.12 -7.30 6.47
C LEU A 194 9.63 -7.14 6.72
N LYS A 195 10.15 -7.69 7.83
CA LYS A 195 11.55 -7.50 8.25
C LYS A 195 12.55 -7.95 7.18
N GLU A 196 12.34 -9.12 6.61
CA GLU A 196 13.26 -9.68 5.61
C GLU A 196 13.23 -8.90 4.30
N GLU A 197 12.03 -8.49 3.87
CA GLU A 197 11.83 -7.65 2.69
C GLU A 197 12.51 -6.28 2.86
N LEU A 198 12.31 -5.63 4.02
CA LEU A 198 12.93 -4.33 4.33
C LEU A 198 14.46 -4.46 4.42
N ASN A 199 14.98 -5.49 5.09
CA ASN A 199 16.42 -5.74 5.17
C ASN A 199 17.04 -6.03 3.80
N LYS A 200 16.31 -6.74 2.93
CA LYS A 200 16.73 -6.96 1.55
C LYS A 200 16.78 -5.64 0.78
N MET A 201 15.74 -4.82 0.84
CA MET A 201 15.71 -3.50 0.19
C MET A 201 16.86 -2.59 0.67
N ALA A 202 17.17 -2.60 1.96
CA ALA A 202 18.28 -1.82 2.51
C ALA A 202 19.65 -2.29 2.00
N ARG A 203 19.85 -3.61 1.87
CA ARG A 203 21.08 -4.19 1.31
C ARG A 203 21.23 -3.94 -0.19
N GLU A 204 20.13 -3.96 -0.93
CA GLU A 204 20.13 -3.73 -2.39
C GLU A 204 20.26 -2.24 -2.75
N HIS A 205 19.89 -1.33 -1.85
CA HIS A 205 19.90 0.10 -2.07
C HIS A 205 20.54 0.91 -0.93
N PRO A 206 21.79 0.62 -0.51
CA PRO A 206 22.40 1.21 0.68
C PRO A 206 22.56 2.74 0.59
N ASP A 207 22.69 3.29 -0.62
CA ASP A 207 22.84 4.74 -0.86
C ASP A 207 21.51 5.50 -0.85
N ARG A 208 20.37 4.79 -0.97
CA ARG A 208 19.03 5.37 -1.06
C ARG A 208 18.11 5.00 0.10
N PHE A 209 18.34 3.88 0.79
CA PHE A 209 17.47 3.42 1.86
C PHE A 209 18.24 2.99 3.09
N GLN A 210 17.88 3.58 4.24
CA GLN A 210 18.37 3.21 5.56
C GLN A 210 17.20 2.89 6.48
N ILE A 211 17.38 1.89 7.33
CA ILE A 211 16.38 1.47 8.32
C ILE A 211 17.02 1.35 9.70
N TYR A 212 16.33 1.83 10.71
CA TYR A 212 16.67 1.69 12.11
C TYR A 212 15.48 1.14 12.90
N TYR A 213 15.69 0.00 13.55
CA TYR A 213 14.63 -0.65 14.32
C TYR A 213 14.68 -0.23 15.79
N VAL A 214 13.50 -0.11 16.41
CA VAL A 214 13.34 0.23 17.83
C VAL A 214 12.39 -0.77 18.49
N LEU A 215 12.77 -1.37 19.61
CA LEU A 215 11.97 -2.37 20.32
C LEU A 215 11.72 -1.98 21.77
N ASN A 216 10.49 -2.17 22.25
CA ASN A 216 10.18 -2.03 23.68
C ASN A 216 10.77 -3.17 24.51
N THR A 217 10.71 -4.39 24.00
CA THR A 217 11.15 -5.63 24.64
C THR A 217 12.10 -6.36 23.67
N PRO A 218 13.36 -5.91 23.59
CA PRO A 218 14.36 -6.50 22.70
C PRO A 218 14.89 -7.85 23.21
N PRO A 219 15.42 -8.72 22.33
CA PRO A 219 16.28 -9.84 22.75
C PRO A 219 17.64 -9.35 23.27
N ASP A 220 18.37 -10.21 23.98
CA ASP A 220 19.65 -9.86 24.63
C ASP A 220 20.73 -9.34 23.66
N ASN A 221 20.71 -9.79 22.39
CA ASN A 221 21.68 -9.42 21.35
C ASN A 221 21.22 -8.23 20.48
N TRP A 222 20.21 -7.47 20.91
CA TRP A 222 19.67 -6.37 20.14
C TRP A 222 20.62 -5.18 20.06
N THR A 223 20.86 -4.72 18.83
CA THR A 223 21.74 -3.56 18.56
C THR A 223 20.98 -2.31 18.11
N GLY A 224 19.65 -2.39 18.02
CA GLY A 224 18.80 -1.26 17.64
C GLY A 224 18.40 -0.39 18.83
N GLY A 225 17.42 0.47 18.62
CA GLY A 225 16.88 1.32 19.68
C GLY A 225 16.08 0.51 20.70
N VAL A 226 16.10 0.93 21.95
CA VAL A 226 15.36 0.30 23.05
C VAL A 226 14.35 1.28 23.64
N GLY A 227 13.14 0.80 23.90
CA GLY A 227 12.04 1.61 24.43
C GLY A 227 11.21 2.27 23.33
N PHE A 228 10.92 3.56 23.49
CA PHE A 228 10.15 4.34 22.52
C PHE A 228 11.06 5.10 21.56
N VAL A 229 10.53 5.50 20.40
CA VAL A 229 11.22 6.46 19.54
C VAL A 229 11.39 7.78 20.28
N THR A 230 12.60 8.30 20.33
CA THR A 230 12.97 9.55 21.01
C THR A 230 13.38 10.62 20.01
N PRO A 231 13.40 11.92 20.40
CA PRO A 231 13.96 12.97 19.55
C PRO A 231 15.42 12.70 19.15
N GLU A 232 16.22 12.08 20.01
CA GLU A 232 17.59 11.69 19.71
C GLU A 232 17.66 10.62 18.61
N ILE A 233 16.82 9.58 18.70
CA ILE A 233 16.72 8.57 17.63
C ILE A 233 16.30 9.23 16.31
N MET A 234 15.32 10.13 16.34
CA MET A 234 14.92 10.87 15.15
C MET A 234 16.07 11.71 14.59
N ASP A 235 16.79 12.44 15.44
CA ASP A 235 17.89 13.31 15.03
C ASP A 235 19.07 12.53 14.42
N ASN A 236 19.35 11.33 14.94
CA ASN A 236 20.45 10.49 14.50
C ASN A 236 20.13 9.65 13.25
N HIS A 237 18.87 9.25 13.06
CA HIS A 237 18.50 8.26 12.03
C HIS A 237 17.55 8.77 10.95
N LEU A 238 17.06 10.01 11.05
CA LEU A 238 16.23 10.63 10.01
C LEU A 238 16.95 11.83 9.38
N PRO A 239 16.58 12.23 8.14
CA PRO A 239 17.10 13.46 7.56
C PRO A 239 16.80 14.67 8.46
N LYS A 240 17.64 15.70 8.38
CA LYS A 240 17.36 16.97 9.05
C LYS A 240 16.23 17.70 8.34
N ALA A 241 15.47 18.51 9.07
CA ALA A 241 14.40 19.31 8.49
C ALA A 241 14.96 20.27 7.42
N SER A 242 14.35 20.25 6.24
CA SER A 242 14.64 21.17 5.13
C SER A 242 13.42 21.26 4.21
N GLU A 243 13.39 22.25 3.32
CA GLU A 243 12.30 22.42 2.35
C GLU A 243 12.14 21.20 1.41
N ASP A 244 13.22 20.45 1.19
CA ASP A 244 13.26 19.25 0.35
C ASP A 244 13.14 17.93 1.13
N THR A 245 12.69 17.99 2.40
CA THR A 245 12.54 16.83 3.27
C THR A 245 11.14 16.74 3.84
N ASN A 246 10.47 15.60 3.63
CA ASN A 246 9.19 15.30 4.27
C ASN A 246 9.35 14.21 5.32
N LEU A 247 8.60 14.36 6.42
CA LEU A 247 8.47 13.39 7.49
C LEU A 247 7.10 12.71 7.42
N LEU A 248 7.11 11.40 7.24
CA LEU A 248 5.92 10.56 7.11
C LEU A 248 5.73 9.73 8.38
N LEU A 249 4.53 9.78 8.98
CA LEU A 249 4.23 9.14 10.25
C LEU A 249 3.02 8.21 10.11
N CYS A 250 3.12 6.97 10.60
CA CYS A 250 1.97 6.07 10.73
C CYS A 250 2.17 5.06 11.87
N GLY A 251 1.20 4.94 12.76
CA GLY A 251 1.34 4.13 13.96
C GLY A 251 0.29 4.47 15.03
N PRO A 252 0.41 3.90 16.24
CA PRO A 252 -0.55 4.12 17.32
C PRO A 252 -0.66 5.61 17.72
N PRO A 253 -1.86 6.11 18.08
CA PRO A 253 -2.06 7.53 18.38
C PRO A 253 -1.08 8.14 19.41
N PRO A 254 -0.72 7.46 20.52
CA PRO A 254 0.26 7.99 21.47
C PRO A 254 1.64 8.22 20.83
N MET A 255 2.09 7.28 19.98
CA MET A 255 3.35 7.39 19.25
C MET A 255 3.31 8.58 18.30
N ILE A 256 2.24 8.71 17.50
CA ILE A 256 2.10 9.81 16.54
C ILE A 256 2.07 11.18 17.23
N SER A 257 1.37 11.29 18.36
CA SER A 257 1.35 12.51 19.16
C SER A 257 2.76 12.90 19.64
N ALA A 258 3.52 11.92 20.17
CA ALA A 258 4.89 12.13 20.61
C ALA A 258 5.82 12.55 19.46
N MET A 259 5.74 11.86 18.31
CA MET A 259 6.59 12.14 17.14
C MET A 259 6.31 13.50 16.51
N LYS A 260 5.04 13.91 16.44
CA LYS A 260 4.69 15.27 16.00
C LYS A 260 5.30 16.34 16.91
N LYS A 261 5.29 16.12 18.22
CA LYS A 261 5.89 17.05 19.18
C LYS A 261 7.42 17.10 19.04
N ALA A 262 8.06 15.93 18.93
CA ALA A 262 9.50 15.81 18.74
C ALA A 262 9.97 16.49 17.44
N ALA A 263 9.24 16.29 16.33
CA ALA A 263 9.55 16.86 15.02
C ALA A 263 9.67 18.40 15.08
N VAL A 264 8.80 19.09 15.82
CA VAL A 264 8.88 20.55 15.99
C VAL A 264 10.19 20.97 16.66
N GLY A 265 10.65 20.24 17.67
CA GLY A 265 11.93 20.50 18.33
C GLY A 265 13.14 20.27 17.42
N LEU A 266 12.98 19.47 16.36
CA LEU A 266 14.01 19.17 15.36
C LEU A 266 13.89 20.05 14.10
N GLY A 267 13.09 21.12 14.15
CA GLY A 267 12.98 22.10 13.07
C GLY A 267 11.98 21.76 11.96
N TYR A 268 11.22 20.66 12.08
CA TYR A 268 10.13 20.37 11.16
C TYR A 268 8.93 21.29 11.42
N GLN A 269 8.18 21.59 10.36
CA GLN A 269 6.92 22.31 10.45
C GLN A 269 5.92 21.54 11.33
N LYS A 270 5.14 22.29 12.10
CA LYS A 270 4.10 21.71 12.96
C LYS A 270 3.08 20.95 12.11
N GLY A 271 3.00 19.64 12.31
CA GLY A 271 2.02 18.79 11.63
C GLY A 271 0.58 19.21 11.96
N LYS A 272 -0.25 19.33 10.92
CA LYS A 272 -1.67 19.71 11.02
C LYS A 272 -2.53 18.60 11.65
N PRO A 273 -3.75 18.90 12.13
CA PRO A 273 -4.68 17.87 12.63
C PRO A 273 -5.09 16.87 11.54
N VAL A 274 -5.28 17.36 10.32
CA VAL A 274 -5.52 16.56 9.11
C VAL A 274 -4.42 16.92 8.13
N SER A 275 -3.58 15.94 7.81
CA SER A 275 -2.49 16.15 6.85
C SER A 275 -3.03 16.32 5.43
N LYS A 276 -2.39 17.22 4.68
CA LYS A 276 -2.66 17.51 3.27
C LYS A 276 -1.39 17.32 2.46
N LEU A 277 -1.55 17.12 1.15
CA LEU A 277 -0.42 17.11 0.23
C LEU A 277 0.32 18.45 0.34
N GLY A 278 1.65 18.39 0.47
CA GLY A 278 2.51 19.56 0.67
C GLY A 278 2.84 19.87 2.13
N ASP A 279 2.20 19.22 3.11
CA ASP A 279 2.64 19.32 4.50
C ASP A 279 3.99 18.61 4.67
N GLN A 280 4.96 19.29 5.27
CA GLN A 280 6.27 18.71 5.55
C GLN A 280 6.17 17.50 6.50
N VAL A 281 5.26 17.54 7.47
CA VAL A 281 4.96 16.41 8.37
C VAL A 281 3.57 15.86 8.01
N PHE A 282 3.55 14.67 7.40
CA PHE A 282 2.35 13.99 6.97
C PHE A 282 2.05 12.77 7.85
N VAL A 283 0.84 12.70 8.39
CA VAL A 283 0.34 11.54 9.16
C VAL A 283 -0.67 10.80 8.30
N PHE A 284 -0.47 9.49 8.12
CA PHE A 284 -1.39 8.59 7.43
C PHE A 284 -2.56 8.16 8.31
#